data_AF-A0AAU4LKJ1-F1
#
_entry.id   AF-A0AAU4LKJ1-F1
#
_cell.length_a   1.000
_cell.length_b   1.000
_cell.length_c   1.000
_cell.angle_alpha   90.00
_cell.angle_beta   90.00
_cell.angle_gamma   90.00
#
_symmetry.space_group_name_H-M   'P 1'
#
loop_
_entity.id
_entity.type
_entity.pdbx_description
1 polymer ?
#
loop_
_entity_poly.entity_id
_entity_poly.type
_entity_poly.pdbx_seq_one_letter_code
_entity_poly.pdbx_strand_id
1 'polypeptide(L)'
;MRDTAHRLLTVALLGYQQTWGRDLHRRCTTGPPSVPTATEGGRVRAPPNGRRLLTNHYALLKGHALFSLVFGRHLMYLLLVGLASAAVYAVVALLLRRRTDRPWDYAAWAAFTTAALFLTLWIRPGGSSGMCVVNKDVWEPMGTAQGRMNFALFVPIGLFGLRAARRPVPPLLLSVVLSSGIESVQAAVPAIGRYCDTSDLLTNVAGAVVGVGVGVLSVRFSRRRLPPWGVRRRSMSAVAGAGFSAVACIVATTAGVRVVDHAEGTRTASAEQWAAVGTVVRQALGSGFRVKHTSDVTPYGLDGVDQSVWAELEPAGMVHMAWPDRDSIDIDVQVHQSFGHPPTGYPVPGAAGPVHDPAAARRVADRYVASHYPAAVTAGARADRPEDQPEETWTVTYAYRDDRMPALASLRVTLNGAGRLRGVRLSATAPVARPALPADCPQKQLKAGTCGR
;
A
#
# COMPACT_ATOMS: atom_id res chain seq x y z
N MET A 1 26.03 -2.57 -32.61
CA MET A 1 25.79 -3.05 -31.23
C MET A 1 25.02 -2.05 -30.35
N ARG A 2 25.22 -0.73 -30.44
CA ARG A 2 24.38 0.29 -29.75
C ARG A 2 22.91 0.28 -30.17
N ASP A 3 22.64 0.04 -31.46
CA ASP A 3 21.30 0.12 -32.05
C ASP A 3 20.37 -1.05 -31.65
N THR A 4 20.93 -2.26 -31.51
CA THR A 4 20.15 -3.47 -31.24
C THR A 4 19.73 -3.59 -29.77
N ALA A 5 20.57 -3.11 -28.84
CA ALA A 5 20.25 -3.07 -27.41
C ALA A 5 19.19 -2.01 -27.09
N HIS A 6 19.25 -0.86 -27.77
CA HIS A 6 18.23 0.18 -27.63
C HIS A 6 16.87 -0.30 -28.17
N ARG A 7 16.84 -0.99 -29.31
CA ARG A 7 15.60 -1.53 -29.88
C ARG A 7 14.96 -2.62 -29.02
N LEU A 8 15.74 -3.51 -28.40
CA LEU A 8 15.20 -4.55 -27.51
C LEU A 8 14.67 -3.98 -26.19
N LEU A 9 15.35 -2.97 -25.61
CA LEU A 9 14.87 -2.29 -24.40
C LEU A 9 13.60 -1.49 -24.68
N THR A 10 13.53 -0.81 -25.84
CA THR A 10 12.34 -0.07 -26.29
C THR A 10 11.16 -1.01 -26.58
N VAL A 11 11.37 -2.18 -27.17
CA VAL A 11 10.30 -3.16 -27.41
C VAL A 11 9.79 -3.78 -26.10
N ALA A 12 10.67 -4.06 -25.13
CA ALA A 12 10.27 -4.56 -23.81
C ALA A 12 9.47 -3.51 -23.02
N LEU A 13 9.89 -2.25 -23.05
CA LEU A 13 9.21 -1.13 -22.37
C LEU A 13 7.89 -0.74 -23.06
N LEU A 14 7.82 -0.76 -24.40
CA LEU A 14 6.59 -0.48 -25.15
C LEU A 14 5.57 -1.63 -25.07
N GLY A 15 6.02 -2.89 -25.05
CA GLY A 15 5.15 -4.05 -24.83
C GLY A 15 4.48 -4.03 -23.46
N TYR A 16 5.22 -3.55 -22.44
CA TYR A 16 4.71 -3.36 -21.08
C TYR A 16 3.71 -2.20 -20.98
N GLN A 17 3.96 -1.07 -21.66
CA GLN A 17 2.98 0.04 -21.69
C GLN A 17 1.71 -0.26 -22.49
N GLN A 18 1.80 -1.01 -23.60
CA GLN A 18 0.64 -1.31 -24.45
C GLN A 18 -0.34 -2.31 -23.83
N THR A 19 0.13 -3.25 -23.02
CA THR A 19 -0.74 -4.22 -22.33
C THR A 19 -1.51 -3.58 -21.19
N TRP A 20 -0.86 -2.71 -20.40
CA TRP A 20 -1.52 -1.93 -19.34
C TRP A 20 -2.50 -0.86 -19.86
N GLY A 21 -2.18 -0.20 -20.99
CA GLY A 21 -3.05 0.83 -21.56
C GLY A 21 -4.37 0.29 -22.15
N ARG A 22 -4.38 -0.94 -22.67
CA ARG A 22 -5.57 -1.53 -23.29
C ARG A 22 -6.61 -2.03 -22.29
N ASP A 23 -6.18 -2.50 -21.12
CA ASP A 23 -7.11 -2.97 -20.06
C ASP A 23 -7.82 -1.82 -19.35
N LEU A 24 -7.16 -0.67 -19.20
CA LEU A 24 -7.77 0.56 -18.69
C LEU A 24 -8.74 1.19 -19.71
N HIS A 25 -8.46 1.09 -21.02
CA HIS A 25 -9.34 1.67 -22.04
C HIS A 25 -10.60 0.82 -22.29
N ARG A 26 -10.53 -0.51 -22.18
CA ARG A 26 -11.70 -1.41 -22.31
C ARG A 26 -12.69 -1.29 -21.15
N ARG A 27 -12.24 -0.96 -19.93
CA ARG A 27 -13.12 -0.81 -18.76
C ARG A 27 -13.84 0.54 -18.68
N CYS A 28 -13.37 1.56 -19.41
CA CYS A 28 -13.97 2.89 -19.41
C CYS A 28 -14.89 3.18 -20.61
N THR A 29 -15.02 2.27 -21.58
CA THR A 29 -15.76 2.54 -22.85
C THR A 29 -17.09 1.82 -22.99
N THR A 30 -17.50 0.97 -22.03
CA THR A 30 -18.84 0.35 -22.04
C THR A 30 -19.85 1.21 -21.27
N GLY A 31 -20.27 2.32 -21.89
CA GLY A 31 -21.52 3.01 -21.55
C GLY A 31 -22.72 2.33 -22.23
N PRO A 32 -23.96 2.54 -21.74
CA PRO A 32 -25.16 1.88 -22.28
C PRO A 32 -25.52 2.40 -23.69
N PRO A 33 -26.24 1.61 -24.51
CA PRO A 33 -26.53 1.95 -25.89
C PRO A 33 -27.57 3.08 -25.98
N SER A 34 -27.21 4.15 -26.71
CA SER A 34 -28.14 5.23 -27.08
C SER A 34 -28.81 4.93 -28.43
N VAL A 35 -30.11 5.24 -28.48
CA VAL A 35 -31.05 5.14 -29.60
C VAL A 35 -30.70 6.14 -30.71
N PRO A 36 -30.92 5.83 -32.01
CA PRO A 36 -30.50 6.68 -33.11
C PRO A 36 -31.55 7.74 -33.45
N THR A 37 -31.09 8.98 -33.66
CA THR A 37 -31.84 10.03 -34.37
C THR A 37 -31.03 10.55 -35.55
N ALA A 38 -31.74 10.74 -36.66
CA ALA A 38 -31.23 10.96 -38.00
C ALA A 38 -31.01 12.45 -38.34
N THR A 39 -30.15 12.64 -39.36
CA THR A 39 -30.13 13.67 -40.42
C THR A 39 -29.98 15.16 -40.09
N GLU A 40 -28.84 15.72 -40.49
CA GLU A 40 -28.62 16.83 -41.46
C GLU A 40 -27.13 17.24 -41.36
N GLY A 41 -26.33 17.48 -42.41
CA GLY A 41 -26.63 18.15 -43.66
C GLY A 41 -25.86 19.48 -43.72
N GLY A 42 -24.52 19.48 -43.62
CA GLY A 42 -23.76 20.73 -43.57
C GLY A 42 -22.26 20.59 -43.84
N ARG A 43 -21.83 20.90 -45.07
CA ARG A 43 -20.41 21.03 -45.46
C ARG A 43 -19.81 22.29 -44.83
N VAL A 44 -18.77 22.13 -44.00
CA VAL A 44 -17.91 23.23 -43.54
C VAL A 44 -16.48 23.00 -44.01
N ARG A 45 -15.92 24.04 -44.65
CA ARG A 45 -14.56 24.11 -45.21
C ARG A 45 -13.48 23.91 -44.14
N ALA A 46 -12.46 23.12 -44.47
CA ALA A 46 -11.25 22.97 -43.68
C ALA A 46 -10.30 24.18 -43.83
N PRO A 47 -9.70 24.71 -42.74
CA PRO A 47 -8.58 25.63 -42.82
C PRO A 47 -7.22 24.88 -42.81
N PRO A 48 -6.12 25.52 -43.24
CA PRO A 48 -4.90 24.84 -43.66
C PRO A 48 -4.01 24.38 -42.50
N ASN A 49 -3.26 23.31 -42.78
CA ASN A 49 -2.28 22.66 -41.93
C ASN A 49 -1.18 23.62 -41.43
N GLY A 50 -1.33 24.09 -40.19
CA GLY A 50 -0.24 24.61 -39.37
C GLY A 50 0.12 23.62 -38.27
N ARG A 51 0.99 22.64 -38.55
CA ARG A 51 1.58 21.77 -37.50
C ARG A 51 2.54 22.59 -36.64
N ARG A 52 2.00 23.30 -35.65
CA ARG A 52 2.78 23.70 -34.47
C ARG A 52 2.90 22.49 -33.56
N LEU A 53 4.13 22.09 -33.26
CA LEU A 53 4.50 21.26 -32.12
C LEU A 53 4.12 22.02 -30.83
N LEU A 54 2.83 22.03 -30.50
CA LEU A 54 2.37 22.31 -29.15
C LEU A 54 2.63 21.02 -28.36
N THR A 55 3.87 20.91 -27.88
CA THR A 55 4.25 19.98 -26.83
C THR A 55 3.18 20.07 -25.76
N ASN A 56 2.55 18.93 -25.49
CA ASN A 56 1.35 18.80 -24.72
C ASN A 56 1.66 19.12 -23.24
N HIS A 57 1.75 20.42 -22.89
CA HIS A 57 2.06 20.89 -21.54
C HIS A 57 1.11 20.29 -20.51
N TYR A 58 -0.13 19.99 -20.90
CA TYR A 58 -1.12 19.29 -20.09
C TYR A 58 -0.79 17.81 -19.81
N ALA A 59 -0.15 17.10 -20.73
CA ALA A 59 0.29 15.71 -20.50
C ALA A 59 1.54 15.65 -19.60
N LEU A 60 2.45 16.63 -19.74
CA LEU A 60 3.60 16.80 -18.86
C LEU A 60 3.18 17.21 -17.44
N LEU A 61 2.22 18.13 -17.30
CA LEU A 61 1.65 18.54 -16.01
C LEU A 61 0.85 17.41 -15.33
N LYS A 62 0.06 16.62 -16.07
CA LYS A 62 -0.60 15.42 -15.52
C LYS A 62 0.41 14.35 -15.11
N GLY A 63 1.46 14.13 -15.92
CA GLY A 63 2.57 13.24 -15.56
C GLY A 63 3.24 13.70 -14.27
N HIS A 64 3.54 15.00 -14.15
CA HIS A 64 4.21 15.56 -12.98
C HIS A 64 3.32 15.56 -11.72
N ALA A 65 2.02 15.78 -11.86
CA ALA A 65 1.05 15.70 -10.77
C ALA A 65 0.86 14.26 -10.29
N LEU A 66 0.74 13.28 -11.19
CA LEU A 66 0.62 11.86 -10.83
C LEU A 66 1.93 11.33 -10.24
N PHE A 67 3.07 11.75 -10.78
CA PHE A 67 4.40 11.39 -10.28
C PHE A 67 4.70 12.06 -8.92
N SER A 68 4.27 13.30 -8.71
CA SER A 68 4.41 13.99 -7.41
C SER A 68 3.42 13.48 -6.36
N LEU A 69 2.22 13.03 -6.76
CA LEU A 69 1.26 12.38 -5.85
C LEU A 69 1.78 11.02 -5.36
N VAL A 70 2.41 10.24 -6.24
CA VAL A 70 2.87 8.88 -5.94
C VAL A 70 4.27 8.88 -5.31
N PHE A 71 5.17 9.77 -5.76
CA PHE A 71 6.58 9.78 -5.35
C PHE A 71 7.01 11.01 -4.56
N GLY A 72 6.17 12.04 -4.39
CA GLY A 72 6.43 13.28 -3.60
C GLY A 72 7.87 13.51 -3.13
N ARG A 73 8.12 13.34 -1.82
CA ARG A 73 9.41 13.52 -1.12
C ARG A 73 10.50 12.51 -1.53
N HIS A 74 10.16 11.49 -2.33
CA HIS A 74 11.07 10.44 -2.79
C HIS A 74 11.59 10.67 -4.21
N LEU A 75 11.10 11.66 -4.97
CA LEU A 75 11.64 11.99 -6.29
C LEU A 75 13.14 12.30 -6.23
N MET A 76 13.54 13.14 -5.27
CA MET A 76 14.94 13.46 -5.04
C MET A 76 15.75 12.20 -4.77
N TYR A 77 15.20 11.25 -4.02
CA TYR A 77 15.85 9.99 -3.76
C TYR A 77 16.02 9.15 -5.03
N LEU A 78 14.96 8.98 -5.83
CA LEU A 78 15.04 8.24 -7.10
C LEU A 78 16.06 8.87 -8.06
N LEU A 79 16.14 10.20 -8.10
CA LEU A 79 17.17 10.91 -8.86
C LEU A 79 18.57 10.61 -8.33
N LEU A 80 18.77 10.63 -7.01
CA LEU A 80 20.06 10.29 -6.39
C LEU A 80 20.46 8.83 -6.68
N VAL A 81 19.52 7.87 -6.61
CA VAL A 81 19.78 6.47 -6.98
C VAL A 81 20.17 6.36 -8.46
N GLY A 82 19.48 7.09 -9.34
CA GLY A 82 19.81 7.14 -10.76
C GLY A 82 21.22 7.69 -11.01
N LEU A 83 21.57 8.79 -10.35
CA LEU A 83 22.90 9.41 -10.44
C LEU A 83 24.01 8.51 -9.89
N ALA A 84 23.80 7.91 -8.71
CA ALA A 84 24.75 6.97 -8.11
C ALA A 84 24.98 5.75 -9.01
N SER A 85 23.90 5.18 -9.56
CA SER A 85 23.98 4.04 -10.48
C SER A 85 24.69 4.41 -11.79
N ALA A 86 24.45 5.61 -12.33
CA ALA A 86 25.14 6.12 -13.51
C ALA A 86 26.64 6.38 -13.25
N ALA A 87 26.99 6.88 -12.06
CA ALA A 87 28.38 7.04 -11.65
C ALA A 87 29.10 5.69 -11.54
N VAL A 88 28.49 4.69 -10.91
CA VAL A 88 29.02 3.32 -10.84
C VAL A 88 29.19 2.73 -12.24
N TYR A 89 28.20 2.91 -13.12
CA TYR A 89 28.30 2.50 -14.51
C TYR A 89 29.53 3.10 -15.20
N ALA A 90 29.70 4.41 -15.12
CA ALA A 90 30.82 5.12 -15.75
C ALA A 90 32.18 4.66 -15.19
N VAL A 91 32.32 4.59 -13.87
CA VAL A 91 33.56 4.19 -13.20
C VAL A 91 33.93 2.75 -13.56
N VAL A 92 33.00 1.80 -13.43
CA VAL A 92 33.27 0.39 -13.74
C VAL A 92 33.60 0.22 -15.22
N ALA A 93 32.88 0.89 -16.12
CA ALA A 93 33.18 0.84 -17.55
C ALA A 93 34.59 1.38 -17.85
N LEU A 94 34.98 2.51 -17.25
CA LEU A 94 36.29 3.14 -17.44
C LEU A 94 37.43 2.26 -16.90
N LEU A 95 37.27 1.67 -15.72
CA LEU A 95 38.26 0.78 -15.11
C LEU A 95 38.44 -0.52 -15.88
N LEU A 96 37.36 -1.05 -16.45
CA LEU A 96 37.35 -2.33 -17.14
C LEU A 96 37.59 -2.23 -18.65
N ARG A 97 37.51 -1.04 -19.27
CA ARG A 97 37.63 -0.89 -20.74
C ARG A 97 38.92 -1.44 -21.35
N ARG A 98 40.00 -1.52 -20.56
CA ARG A 98 41.29 -2.07 -20.98
C ARG A 98 41.56 -3.49 -20.47
N ARG A 99 40.70 -4.03 -19.59
CA ARG A 99 40.92 -5.31 -18.89
C ARG A 99 39.99 -6.44 -19.34
N THR A 100 38.92 -6.12 -20.06
CA THR A 100 37.92 -7.10 -20.52
C THR A 100 37.32 -6.67 -21.85
N ASP A 101 36.84 -7.64 -22.61
CA ASP A 101 36.09 -7.46 -23.86
C ASP A 101 34.64 -6.97 -23.63
N ARG A 102 34.18 -6.96 -22.37
CA ARG A 102 32.78 -6.68 -21.99
C ARG A 102 32.62 -5.63 -20.88
N PRO A 103 33.35 -4.48 -20.93
CA PRO A 103 33.31 -3.50 -19.85
C PRO A 103 31.91 -2.97 -19.58
N TRP A 104 31.10 -2.81 -20.63
CA TRP A 104 29.73 -2.28 -20.55
C TRP A 104 28.73 -3.26 -19.94
N ASP A 105 28.88 -4.57 -20.16
CA ASP A 105 27.99 -5.57 -19.53
C ASP A 105 28.28 -5.65 -18.02
N TYR A 106 29.55 -5.59 -17.61
CA TYR A 106 29.94 -5.50 -16.18
C TYR A 106 29.47 -4.19 -15.54
N ALA A 107 29.61 -3.06 -16.24
CA ALA A 107 29.16 -1.76 -15.77
C ALA A 107 27.65 -1.71 -15.58
N ALA A 108 26.87 -2.24 -16.55
CA ALA A 108 25.43 -2.35 -16.44
C ALA A 108 25.03 -3.22 -15.24
N TRP A 109 25.65 -4.39 -15.11
CA TRP A 109 25.38 -5.30 -13.99
C TRP A 109 25.65 -4.65 -12.63
N ALA A 110 26.79 -3.95 -12.49
CA ALA A 110 27.12 -3.20 -11.29
C ALA A 110 26.09 -2.09 -11.01
N ALA A 111 25.73 -1.29 -12.02
CA ALA A 111 24.77 -0.20 -11.88
C ALA A 111 23.37 -0.67 -11.46
N PHE A 112 22.85 -1.75 -12.05
CA PHE A 112 21.56 -2.32 -11.65
C PHE A 112 21.60 -2.94 -10.25
N THR A 113 22.72 -3.56 -9.88
CA THR A 113 22.93 -4.06 -8.51
C THR A 113 22.94 -2.90 -7.50
N THR A 114 23.62 -1.80 -7.83
CA THR A 114 23.61 -0.57 -7.03
C THR A 114 22.19 -0.01 -6.90
N ALA A 115 21.46 0.12 -8.01
CA ALA A 115 20.08 0.61 -7.99
C ALA A 115 19.20 -0.25 -7.07
N ALA A 116 19.29 -1.58 -7.19
CA ALA A 116 18.54 -2.50 -6.33
C ALA A 116 18.90 -2.30 -4.85
N LEU A 117 20.19 -2.29 -4.50
CA LEU A 117 20.65 -2.09 -3.12
C LEU A 117 20.11 -0.79 -2.51
N PHE A 118 20.19 0.32 -3.24
CA PHE A 118 19.64 1.57 -2.73
C PHE A 118 18.12 1.44 -2.55
N LEU A 119 17.38 1.09 -3.60
CA LEU A 119 15.92 1.05 -3.57
C LEU A 119 15.36 0.11 -2.48
N THR A 120 16.05 -0.98 -2.16
CA THR A 120 15.61 -1.93 -1.14
C THR A 120 16.09 -1.58 0.27
N LEU A 121 17.25 -0.94 0.43
CA LEU A 121 17.83 -0.61 1.75
C LEU A 121 17.56 0.84 2.18
N TRP A 122 16.55 1.48 1.61
CA TRP A 122 16.16 2.83 1.99
C TRP A 122 15.57 2.87 3.41
N ILE A 123 15.97 3.88 4.19
CA ILE A 123 15.54 4.10 5.57
C ILE A 123 14.05 4.49 5.59
N ARG A 124 13.23 3.72 6.30
CA ARG A 124 11.83 4.04 6.58
C ARG A 124 11.64 4.26 8.09
N PRO A 125 11.46 5.51 8.55
CA PRO A 125 11.22 5.79 9.95
C PRO A 125 9.98 5.04 10.47
N GLY A 126 10.10 4.39 11.63
CA GLY A 126 8.97 3.81 12.38
C GLY A 126 8.60 2.37 12.05
N GLY A 127 9.45 1.62 11.35
CA GLY A 127 9.16 0.22 11.07
C GLY A 127 9.61 -0.78 12.13
N SER A 128 9.00 -1.95 12.03
CA SER A 128 9.37 -3.21 12.66
C SER A 128 10.83 -3.60 12.45
N SER A 129 11.58 -4.05 13.46
CA SER A 129 12.94 -4.57 13.26
C SER A 129 13.20 -5.84 14.07
N GLY A 130 14.02 -6.75 13.56
CA GLY A 130 14.42 -7.97 14.29
C GLY A 130 13.52 -9.18 14.10
N MET A 131 12.63 -9.20 13.10
CA MET A 131 11.80 -10.37 12.76
C MET A 131 11.87 -10.71 11.28
N CYS A 132 12.06 -12.00 10.98
CA CYS A 132 11.97 -12.60 9.66
C CYS A 132 10.73 -13.48 9.54
N VAL A 133 10.02 -13.29 8.44
CA VAL A 133 8.81 -14.02 8.11
C VAL A 133 9.11 -15.02 7.00
N VAL A 134 8.77 -16.29 7.26
CA VAL A 134 8.81 -17.39 6.31
C VAL A 134 7.40 -17.64 5.83
N ASN A 135 7.11 -17.21 4.61
CA ASN A 135 5.83 -17.35 3.94
C ASN A 135 5.67 -18.77 3.37
N LYS A 136 4.59 -19.46 3.73
CA LYS A 136 4.26 -20.76 3.14
C LYS A 136 3.62 -20.65 1.76
N ASP A 137 2.93 -19.55 1.46
CA ASP A 137 2.37 -19.31 0.13
C ASP A 137 3.42 -18.75 -0.82
N VAL A 138 4.05 -19.63 -1.59
CA VAL A 138 5.08 -19.26 -2.57
C VAL A 138 4.53 -18.48 -3.78
N TRP A 139 3.22 -18.43 -3.99
CA TRP A 139 2.62 -17.75 -5.14
C TRP A 139 2.07 -16.37 -4.80
N GLU A 140 1.64 -16.15 -3.55
CA GLU A 140 1.21 -14.83 -3.03
C GLU A 140 2.11 -13.67 -3.51
N PRO A 141 3.44 -13.74 -3.41
CA PRO A 141 4.32 -12.61 -3.71
C PRO A 141 4.24 -12.15 -5.17
N MET A 142 3.89 -13.05 -6.09
CA MET A 142 3.78 -12.73 -7.52
C MET A 142 2.53 -11.89 -7.84
N GLY A 143 1.51 -11.95 -6.96
CA GLY A 143 0.29 -11.16 -7.08
C GLY A 143 0.43 -9.72 -6.57
N THR A 144 1.37 -9.47 -5.66
CA THR A 144 1.53 -8.18 -4.99
C THR A 144 2.27 -7.16 -5.84
N ALA A 145 2.00 -5.87 -5.62
CA ALA A 145 2.73 -4.80 -6.31
C ALA A 145 4.23 -4.83 -5.93
N GLN A 146 4.53 -5.07 -4.65
CA GLN A 146 5.90 -5.17 -4.15
C GLN A 146 6.68 -6.30 -4.81
N GLY A 147 6.14 -7.52 -4.81
CA GLY A 147 6.83 -8.66 -5.40
C GLY A 147 7.05 -8.53 -6.91
N ARG A 148 6.11 -7.91 -7.64
CA ARG A 148 6.31 -7.58 -9.07
C ARG A 148 7.45 -6.58 -9.30
N MET A 149 7.61 -5.59 -8.42
CA MET A 149 8.71 -4.61 -8.51
C MET A 149 10.06 -5.27 -8.20
N ASN A 150 10.12 -6.10 -7.16
CA ASN A 150 11.29 -6.90 -6.78
C ASN A 150 11.74 -7.83 -7.92
N PHE A 151 10.77 -8.56 -8.50
CA PHE A 151 10.98 -9.34 -9.71
C PHE A 151 11.59 -8.49 -10.85
N ALA A 152 10.99 -7.34 -11.16
CA ALA A 152 11.44 -6.46 -12.23
C ALA A 152 12.85 -5.89 -11.99
N LEU A 153 13.22 -5.60 -10.74
CA LEU A 153 14.54 -5.10 -10.35
C LEU A 153 15.64 -6.15 -10.58
N PHE A 154 15.36 -7.42 -10.35
CA PHE A 154 16.36 -8.49 -10.49
C PHE A 154 16.50 -9.06 -11.91
N VAL A 155 15.51 -8.85 -12.79
CA VAL A 155 15.62 -9.19 -14.23
C VAL A 155 16.87 -8.60 -14.90
N PRO A 156 17.13 -7.27 -14.84
CA PRO A 156 18.34 -6.72 -15.46
C PRO A 156 19.62 -7.21 -14.78
N ILE A 157 19.60 -7.49 -13.46
CA ILE A 157 20.76 -8.06 -12.74
C ILE A 157 21.13 -9.43 -13.32
N GLY A 158 20.15 -10.32 -13.48
CA GLY A 158 20.36 -11.65 -14.08
C GLY A 158 20.82 -11.56 -15.55
N LEU A 159 20.20 -10.67 -16.33
CA LEU A 159 20.53 -10.44 -17.74
C LEU A 159 21.97 -9.97 -17.92
N PHE A 160 22.36 -8.86 -17.30
CA PHE A 160 23.68 -8.28 -17.47
C PHE A 160 24.75 -9.12 -16.77
N GLY A 161 24.43 -9.73 -15.63
CA GLY A 161 25.31 -10.67 -14.96
C GLY A 161 25.67 -11.87 -15.84
N LEU A 162 24.69 -12.45 -16.54
CA LEU A 162 24.98 -13.51 -17.50
C LEU A 162 25.79 -13.01 -18.71
N ARG A 163 25.46 -11.84 -19.26
CA ARG A 163 26.20 -11.29 -20.41
C ARG A 163 27.67 -10.98 -20.07
N ALA A 164 27.92 -10.52 -18.85
CA ALA A 164 29.24 -10.27 -18.30
C ALA A 164 30.00 -11.59 -18.05
N ALA A 165 29.44 -12.49 -17.23
CA ALA A 165 30.08 -13.73 -16.79
C ALA A 165 30.11 -14.84 -17.86
N ARG A 166 29.19 -14.81 -18.83
CA ARG A 166 28.92 -15.86 -19.85
C ARG A 166 28.68 -17.24 -19.28
N ARG A 167 28.24 -17.30 -18.03
CA ARG A 167 27.90 -18.53 -17.32
C ARG A 167 26.62 -18.24 -16.51
N PRO A 168 25.62 -19.12 -16.53
CA PRO A 168 24.35 -18.87 -15.83
C PRO A 168 24.48 -19.00 -14.31
N VAL A 169 25.33 -19.90 -13.82
CA VAL A 169 25.39 -20.20 -12.38
C VAL A 169 25.94 -19.04 -11.53
N PRO A 170 27.04 -18.35 -11.87
CA PRO A 170 27.55 -17.25 -11.05
C PRO A 170 26.55 -16.11 -10.80
N PRO A 171 25.88 -15.51 -11.82
CA PRO A 171 24.92 -14.45 -11.58
C PRO A 171 23.70 -14.93 -10.78
N LEU A 172 23.24 -16.18 -10.94
CA LEU A 172 22.17 -16.73 -10.12
C LEU A 172 22.58 -16.84 -8.65
N LEU A 173 23.74 -17.46 -8.36
CA LEU A 173 24.23 -17.59 -6.99
C LEU A 173 24.42 -16.22 -6.33
N LEU A 174 25.00 -15.27 -7.06
CA LEU A 174 25.18 -13.91 -6.57
C LEU A 174 23.85 -13.18 -6.35
N SER A 175 22.83 -13.41 -7.18
CA SER A 175 21.49 -12.85 -6.95
C SER A 175 20.82 -13.44 -5.72
N VAL A 176 20.97 -14.75 -5.45
CA VAL A 176 20.44 -15.37 -4.23
C VAL A 176 21.15 -14.79 -3.00
N VAL A 177 22.49 -14.70 -3.03
CA VAL A 177 23.28 -14.10 -1.93
C VAL A 177 22.92 -12.62 -1.73
N LEU A 178 22.81 -11.85 -2.82
CA LEU A 178 22.42 -10.44 -2.79
C LEU A 178 21.05 -10.26 -2.15
N SER A 179 20.05 -11.01 -2.61
CA SER A 179 18.69 -10.90 -2.08
C SER A 179 18.65 -11.34 -0.61
N SER A 180 19.31 -12.44 -0.25
CA SER A 180 19.34 -12.89 1.15
C SER A 180 20.05 -11.86 2.04
N GLY A 181 21.13 -11.24 1.55
CA GLY A 181 21.83 -10.18 2.25
C GLY A 181 20.99 -8.91 2.42
N ILE A 182 20.20 -8.52 1.42
CA ILE A 182 19.26 -7.39 1.53
C ILE A 182 18.26 -7.64 2.66
N GLU A 183 17.61 -8.82 2.66
CA GLU A 183 16.65 -9.20 3.71
C GLU A 183 17.33 -9.22 5.09
N SER A 184 18.53 -9.80 5.22
CA SER A 184 19.26 -9.84 6.48
C SER A 184 19.62 -8.45 7.01
N VAL A 185 20.00 -7.52 6.13
CA VAL A 185 20.30 -6.14 6.51
C VAL A 185 19.03 -5.41 6.94
N GLN A 186 17.91 -5.60 6.24
CA GLN A 186 16.62 -5.05 6.64
C GLN A 186 16.20 -5.55 8.04
N ALA A 187 16.43 -6.84 8.31
CA ALA A 187 16.19 -7.44 9.62
C ALA A 187 17.05 -6.82 10.73
N ALA A 188 18.35 -6.67 10.45
CA ALA A 188 19.38 -6.30 11.41
C ALA A 188 19.47 -4.80 11.68
N VAL A 189 18.95 -3.95 10.79
CA VAL A 189 19.06 -2.49 10.89
C VAL A 189 17.70 -1.87 11.18
N PRO A 190 17.41 -1.48 12.43
CA PRO A 190 16.10 -0.96 12.82
C PRO A 190 15.62 0.26 12.05
N ALA A 191 16.57 1.10 11.61
CA ALA A 191 16.26 2.30 10.84
C ALA A 191 15.64 2.01 9.46
N ILE A 192 15.83 0.81 8.91
CA ILE A 192 15.26 0.46 7.60
C ILE A 192 13.75 0.15 7.74
N GLY A 193 13.30 -0.29 8.91
CA GLY A 193 11.89 -0.40 9.24
C GLY A 193 11.11 -1.38 8.36
N ARG A 194 11.78 -2.43 7.87
CA ARG A 194 11.19 -3.51 7.09
C ARG A 194 11.51 -4.84 7.77
N TYR A 195 10.52 -5.71 7.82
CA TYR A 195 10.72 -7.11 8.16
C TYR A 195 11.41 -7.80 6.98
N CYS A 196 12.28 -8.75 7.27
CA CYS A 196 12.75 -9.69 6.25
C CYS A 196 11.58 -10.62 5.88
N ASP A 197 11.39 -10.84 4.59
CA ASP A 197 10.32 -11.68 4.06
C ASP A 197 10.87 -12.61 2.98
N THR A 198 10.71 -13.92 3.18
CA THR A 198 11.05 -14.93 2.16
C THR A 198 10.34 -14.71 0.81
N SER A 199 9.22 -13.99 0.79
CA SER A 199 8.50 -13.54 -0.41
C SER A 199 9.36 -12.62 -1.29
N ASP A 200 10.08 -11.68 -0.68
CA ASP A 200 10.98 -10.77 -1.38
C ASP A 200 12.19 -11.54 -1.93
N LEU A 201 12.73 -12.48 -1.16
CA LEU A 201 13.77 -13.42 -1.64
C LEU A 201 13.30 -14.21 -2.87
N LEU A 202 12.10 -14.79 -2.82
CA LEU A 202 11.56 -15.60 -3.90
C LEU A 202 11.37 -14.79 -5.19
N THR A 203 10.77 -13.60 -5.09
CA THR A 203 10.49 -12.74 -6.25
C THR A 203 11.76 -12.19 -6.89
N ASN A 204 12.73 -11.77 -6.09
CA ASN A 204 14.06 -11.37 -6.57
C ASN A 204 14.77 -12.50 -7.31
N VAL A 205 14.80 -13.71 -6.73
CA VAL A 205 15.44 -14.87 -7.36
C VAL A 205 14.72 -15.28 -8.65
N ALA A 206 13.39 -15.27 -8.67
CA ALA A 206 12.61 -15.52 -9.88
C ALA A 206 12.92 -14.50 -10.99
N GLY A 207 13.01 -13.21 -10.64
CA GLY A 207 13.43 -12.15 -11.55
C GLY A 207 14.82 -12.41 -12.14
N ALA A 208 15.78 -12.79 -11.28
CA ALA A 208 17.14 -13.14 -11.73
C ALA A 208 17.16 -14.36 -12.66
N VAL A 209 16.38 -15.39 -12.38
CA VAL A 209 16.24 -16.58 -13.24
C VAL A 209 15.73 -16.20 -14.62
N VAL A 210 14.67 -15.40 -14.69
CA VAL A 210 14.14 -14.89 -15.97
C VAL A 210 15.16 -14.02 -16.68
N GLY A 211 15.83 -13.11 -15.96
CA GLY A 211 16.92 -12.29 -16.49
C GLY A 211 18.05 -13.11 -17.11
N VAL A 212 18.50 -14.16 -16.43
CA VAL A 212 19.50 -15.10 -16.94
C VAL A 212 18.97 -15.82 -18.18
N GLY A 213 17.72 -16.28 -18.20
CA GLY A 213 17.09 -16.85 -19.40
C GLY A 213 17.15 -15.90 -20.60
N VAL A 214 16.74 -14.64 -20.42
CA VAL A 214 16.82 -13.59 -21.43
C VAL A 214 18.27 -13.33 -21.87
N GLY A 215 19.22 -13.34 -20.94
CA GLY A 215 20.64 -13.19 -21.26
C GLY A 215 21.20 -14.36 -22.08
N VAL A 216 20.73 -15.59 -21.85
CA VAL A 216 21.15 -16.77 -22.62
C VAL A 216 20.68 -16.60 -24.06
N LEU A 217 19.40 -16.23 -24.24
CA LEU A 217 18.82 -15.94 -25.54
C LEU A 217 19.57 -14.81 -26.25
N SER A 218 19.83 -13.71 -25.55
CA SER A 218 20.57 -12.55 -26.07
C SER A 218 21.98 -12.91 -26.58
N VAL A 219 22.71 -13.75 -25.83
CA VAL A 219 24.04 -14.23 -26.22
C VAL A 219 23.96 -15.15 -27.43
N ARG A 220 23.00 -16.09 -27.44
CA ARG A 220 22.78 -17.03 -28.56
C ARG A 220 22.41 -16.31 -29.86
N PHE A 221 21.48 -15.35 -29.80
CA PHE A 221 21.09 -14.54 -30.96
C PHE A 221 22.23 -13.68 -31.49
N SER A 222 23.18 -13.29 -30.63
CA SER A 222 24.40 -12.59 -31.05
C SER A 222 25.44 -13.51 -31.69
N ARG A 223 25.12 -14.79 -31.93
CA ARG A 223 26.03 -15.85 -32.43
C ARG A 223 27.31 -16.02 -31.59
N ARG A 224 27.26 -15.62 -30.33
CA ARG A 224 28.39 -15.77 -29.40
C ARG A 224 28.23 -17.07 -28.62
N ARG A 225 29.31 -17.84 -28.48
CA ARG A 225 29.28 -19.11 -27.74
C ARG A 225 29.30 -18.86 -26.23
N LEU A 226 28.49 -19.60 -25.50
CA LEU A 226 28.65 -19.76 -24.06
C LEU A 226 29.75 -20.81 -23.85
N PRO A 227 30.82 -20.50 -23.08
CA PRO A 227 31.86 -21.48 -22.83
C PRO A 227 31.27 -22.73 -22.16
N PRO A 228 31.80 -23.93 -22.49
CA PRO A 228 31.43 -25.16 -21.80
C PRO A 228 31.71 -25.04 -20.31
N TRP A 229 30.99 -25.83 -19.51
CA TRP A 229 31.00 -25.75 -18.06
C TRP A 229 32.36 -26.19 -17.48
N GLY A 230 33.34 -25.28 -17.43
CA GLY A 230 34.71 -25.59 -17.03
C GLY A 230 35.06 -25.30 -15.55
N VAL A 231 36.02 -26.07 -15.04
CA VAL A 231 36.54 -26.32 -13.67
C VAL A 231 36.93 -25.09 -12.80
N ARG A 232 36.77 -23.85 -13.29
CA ARG A 232 36.98 -22.60 -12.51
C ARG A 232 35.83 -22.34 -11.50
N ARG A 233 35.32 -23.40 -10.88
CA ARG A 233 34.16 -23.47 -9.97
C ARG A 233 34.52 -23.07 -8.53
N ARG A 234 35.74 -23.41 -8.08
CA ARG A 234 36.11 -23.34 -6.65
C ARG A 234 36.00 -21.93 -6.05
N SER A 235 36.50 -20.90 -6.74
CA SER A 235 36.47 -19.54 -6.18
C SER A 235 35.06 -18.96 -6.07
N MET A 236 34.20 -19.17 -7.07
CA MET A 236 32.81 -18.68 -7.01
C MET A 236 31.96 -19.44 -6.02
N SER A 237 32.14 -20.75 -5.90
CA SER A 237 31.50 -21.53 -4.84
C SER A 237 31.97 -21.10 -3.45
N ALA A 238 33.26 -20.79 -3.28
CA ALA A 238 33.78 -20.26 -2.02
C ALA A 238 33.21 -18.88 -1.67
N VAL A 239 33.13 -17.96 -2.64
CA VAL A 239 32.53 -16.63 -2.43
C VAL A 239 31.04 -16.74 -2.10
N ALA A 240 30.29 -17.54 -2.85
CA ALA A 240 28.87 -17.75 -2.56
C ALA A 240 28.67 -18.41 -1.19
N GLY A 241 29.46 -19.44 -0.87
CA GLY A 241 29.44 -20.12 0.42
C GLY A 241 29.73 -19.16 1.58
N ALA A 242 30.78 -18.34 1.47
CA ALA A 242 31.10 -17.32 2.47
C ALA A 242 29.96 -16.30 2.62
N GLY A 243 29.34 -15.89 1.52
CA GLY A 243 28.16 -15.01 1.53
C GLY A 243 26.97 -15.63 2.27
N PHE A 244 26.64 -16.89 1.97
CA PHE A 244 25.57 -17.61 2.68
C PHE A 244 25.87 -17.78 4.16
N SER A 245 27.11 -18.12 4.53
CA SER A 245 27.50 -18.23 5.94
C SER A 245 27.36 -16.90 6.67
N ALA A 246 27.71 -15.77 6.03
CA ALA A 246 27.54 -14.45 6.61
C ALA A 246 26.06 -14.10 6.81
N VAL A 247 25.21 -14.33 5.81
CA VAL A 247 23.75 -14.16 5.88
C VAL A 247 23.17 -15.01 7.02
N ALA A 248 23.50 -16.30 7.06
CA ALA A 248 23.00 -17.21 8.08
C ALA A 248 23.42 -16.78 9.50
N CYS A 249 24.67 -16.32 9.66
CA CYS A 249 25.16 -15.80 10.93
C CYS A 249 24.41 -14.54 11.36
N ILE A 250 24.16 -13.59 10.44
CA ILE A 250 23.39 -12.38 10.73
C ILE A 250 21.98 -12.75 11.16
N VAL A 251 21.24 -13.52 10.36
CA VAL A 251 19.86 -13.90 10.68
C VAL A 251 19.77 -14.64 12.02
N ALA A 252 20.68 -15.59 12.27
CA ALA A 252 20.69 -16.35 13.52
C ALA A 252 21.00 -15.51 14.77
N THR A 253 21.65 -14.35 14.61
CA THR A 253 22.06 -13.50 15.73
C THR A 253 21.16 -12.28 15.92
N THR A 254 20.48 -11.82 14.87
CA THR A 254 19.74 -10.55 14.92
C THR A 254 18.24 -10.67 14.69
N ALA A 255 17.73 -11.81 14.23
CA ALA A 255 16.34 -11.94 13.83
C ALA A 255 15.62 -13.14 14.46
N GLY A 256 14.42 -12.90 14.99
CA GLY A 256 13.47 -13.97 15.27
C GLY A 256 12.87 -14.49 13.96
N VAL A 257 12.94 -15.80 13.71
CA VAL A 257 12.32 -16.42 12.53
C VAL A 257 10.92 -16.91 12.90
N ARG A 258 9.93 -16.51 12.11
CA ARG A 258 8.54 -16.96 12.26
C ARG A 258 8.01 -17.49 10.95
N VAL A 259 7.39 -18.66 11.00
CA VAL A 259 6.71 -19.26 9.85
C VAL A 259 5.23 -18.86 9.88
N VAL A 260 4.72 -18.39 8.76
CA VAL A 260 3.37 -17.85 8.61
C VAL A 260 2.71 -18.44 7.37
N ASP A 261 1.39 -18.46 7.30
CA ASP A 261 0.71 -18.93 6.10
C ASP A 261 0.80 -17.89 4.97
N HIS A 262 0.79 -16.60 5.33
CA HIS A 262 0.87 -15.46 4.42
C HIS A 262 1.72 -14.33 5.00
N ALA A 263 2.47 -13.63 4.14
CA ALA A 263 3.34 -12.53 4.58
C ALA A 263 2.75 -11.14 4.31
N GLU A 264 1.81 -11.00 3.38
CA GLU A 264 1.17 -9.71 3.11
C GLU A 264 0.13 -9.41 4.21
N GLY A 265 0.35 -8.32 4.96
CA GLY A 265 -0.57 -7.87 6.02
C GLY A 265 -1.88 -7.28 5.50
N THR A 266 -2.10 -7.23 4.19
CA THR A 266 -3.33 -6.72 3.57
C THR A 266 -3.70 -7.56 2.37
N ARG A 267 -4.84 -8.28 2.47
CA ARG A 267 -5.33 -9.20 1.44
C ARG A 267 -6.68 -8.74 0.90
N THR A 268 -7.07 -9.27 -0.25
CA THR A 268 -8.46 -9.13 -0.71
C THR A 268 -9.38 -9.82 0.29
N ALA A 269 -10.42 -9.13 0.74
CA ALA A 269 -11.37 -9.67 1.69
C ALA A 269 -12.14 -10.88 1.09
N SER A 270 -12.48 -11.84 1.93
CA SER A 270 -13.32 -12.97 1.56
C SER A 270 -14.74 -12.51 1.21
N ALA A 271 -15.51 -13.34 0.49
CA ALA A 271 -16.91 -13.05 0.18
C ALA A 271 -17.75 -12.82 1.45
N GLU A 272 -17.44 -13.54 2.52
CA GLU A 272 -18.09 -13.37 3.82
C GLU A 272 -17.76 -12.02 4.46
N GLN A 273 -16.47 -11.66 4.50
CA GLN A 273 -16.02 -10.36 5.01
C GLN A 273 -16.65 -9.20 4.23
N TRP A 274 -16.72 -9.33 2.90
CA TRP A 274 -17.35 -8.34 2.02
C TRP A 274 -18.85 -8.19 2.31
N ALA A 275 -19.56 -9.31 2.48
CA ALA A 275 -20.99 -9.31 2.82
C ALA A 275 -21.27 -8.73 4.21
N ALA A 276 -20.41 -9.03 5.20
CA ALA A 276 -20.52 -8.51 6.56
C ALA A 276 -20.33 -6.98 6.60
N VAL A 277 -19.26 -6.47 5.98
CA VAL A 277 -19.02 -5.01 5.82
C VAL A 277 -20.19 -4.36 5.10
N GLY A 278 -20.67 -4.95 3.99
CA GLY A 278 -21.79 -4.40 3.24
C GLY A 278 -23.08 -4.29 4.07
N THR A 279 -23.31 -5.23 5.00
CA THR A 279 -24.46 -5.19 5.91
C THR A 279 -24.33 -4.07 6.93
N VAL A 280 -23.16 -3.93 7.55
CA VAL A 280 -22.85 -2.85 8.50
C VAL A 280 -22.98 -1.47 7.84
N VAL A 281 -22.44 -1.29 6.63
CA VAL A 281 -22.52 -0.01 5.90
C VAL A 281 -23.95 0.35 5.54
N ARG A 282 -24.74 -0.61 5.05
CA ARG A 282 -26.16 -0.37 4.74
C ARG A 282 -26.96 -0.01 5.98
N GLN A 283 -26.70 -0.66 7.11
CA GLN A 283 -27.35 -0.35 8.38
C GLN A 283 -27.00 1.08 8.83
N ALA A 284 -25.71 1.41 8.86
CA ALA A 284 -25.21 2.68 9.38
C ALA A 284 -25.51 3.89 8.49
N LEU A 285 -25.33 3.76 7.17
CA LEU A 285 -25.31 4.90 6.26
C LEU A 285 -26.39 4.84 5.17
N GLY A 286 -27.15 3.73 5.10
CA GLY A 286 -28.17 3.52 4.09
C GLY A 286 -27.59 3.20 2.70
N SER A 287 -28.40 3.41 1.66
CA SER A 287 -28.03 3.11 0.26
C SER A 287 -27.17 4.20 -0.40
N GLY A 288 -26.93 5.31 0.28
CA GLY A 288 -26.13 6.43 -0.25
C GLY A 288 -24.62 6.15 -0.30
N PHE A 289 -24.16 5.10 0.37
CA PHE A 289 -22.76 4.68 0.39
C PHE A 289 -22.57 3.33 -0.25
N ARG A 290 -21.47 3.21 -1.00
CA ARG A 290 -21.06 1.95 -1.62
C ARG A 290 -19.70 1.54 -1.11
N VAL A 291 -19.54 0.26 -0.83
CA VAL A 291 -18.24 -0.33 -0.53
C VAL A 291 -17.46 -0.46 -1.84
N LYS A 292 -16.35 0.26 -1.94
CA LYS A 292 -15.52 0.32 -3.15
C LYS A 292 -14.46 -0.78 -3.14
N HIS A 293 -13.78 -0.92 -2.01
CA HIS A 293 -12.75 -1.93 -1.79
C HIS A 293 -12.85 -2.45 -0.36
N THR A 294 -12.56 -3.73 -0.16
CA THR A 294 -12.48 -4.33 1.17
C THR A 294 -11.22 -5.17 1.27
N SER A 295 -10.47 -4.95 2.33
CA SER A 295 -9.23 -5.65 2.63
C SER A 295 -9.35 -6.38 3.95
N ASP A 296 -8.85 -7.61 3.99
CA ASP A 296 -8.48 -8.26 5.23
C ASP A 296 -7.12 -7.71 5.66
N VAL A 297 -7.06 -7.15 6.86
CA VAL A 297 -5.85 -6.68 7.52
C VAL A 297 -5.60 -7.57 8.71
N THR A 298 -4.78 -8.59 8.46
CA THR A 298 -4.26 -9.48 9.50
C THR A 298 -2.87 -8.96 9.90
N PRO A 299 -2.63 -8.68 11.19
CA PRO A 299 -1.30 -8.32 11.66
C PRO A 299 -0.28 -9.37 11.18
N TYR A 300 0.85 -8.91 10.65
CA TYR A 300 1.85 -9.75 10.00
C TYR A 300 2.17 -11.01 10.81
N GLY A 301 1.86 -12.17 10.25
CA GLY A 301 2.20 -13.47 10.82
C GLY A 301 1.38 -13.94 12.02
N LEU A 302 0.22 -13.31 12.27
CA LEU A 302 -0.72 -13.67 13.33
C LEU A 302 -2.07 -14.06 12.74
N ASP A 303 -2.09 -15.09 11.88
CA ASP A 303 -3.36 -15.66 11.42
C ASP A 303 -4.20 -16.11 12.64
N GLY A 304 -5.46 -15.67 12.69
CA GLY A 304 -6.40 -15.96 13.76
C GLY A 304 -6.30 -15.08 15.02
N VAL A 305 -5.41 -14.08 15.07
CA VAL A 305 -5.31 -13.15 16.21
C VAL A 305 -5.44 -11.71 15.73
N ASP A 306 -6.37 -10.96 16.32
CA ASP A 306 -6.61 -9.54 16.06
C ASP A 306 -6.79 -9.20 14.56
N GLN A 307 -7.42 -10.10 13.80
CA GLN A 307 -7.74 -9.84 12.40
C GLN A 307 -8.74 -8.69 12.32
N SER A 308 -8.59 -7.86 11.30
CA SER A 308 -9.54 -6.79 11.05
C SER A 308 -9.85 -6.67 9.58
N VAL A 309 -11.05 -6.21 9.26
CA VAL A 309 -11.48 -5.94 7.90
C VAL A 309 -11.60 -4.44 7.73
N TRP A 310 -10.96 -3.94 6.68
CA TRP A 310 -10.97 -2.53 6.32
C TRP A 310 -11.75 -2.37 5.02
N ALA A 311 -12.56 -1.32 4.92
CA ALA A 311 -13.28 -1.03 3.69
C ALA A 311 -13.22 0.45 3.33
N GLU A 312 -12.97 0.76 2.06
CA GLU A 312 -13.11 2.11 1.52
C GLU A 312 -14.53 2.33 1.02
N LEU A 313 -15.11 3.47 1.39
CA LEU A 313 -16.47 3.85 1.01
C LEU A 313 -16.45 4.91 -0.10
N GLU A 314 -17.46 4.87 -0.95
CA GLU A 314 -17.80 5.92 -1.91
C GLU A 314 -19.14 6.55 -1.48
N PRO A 315 -19.31 7.89 -1.47
CA PRO A 315 -18.43 8.92 -2.03
C PRO A 315 -17.11 9.13 -1.28
N ALA A 316 -17.06 8.87 0.03
CA ALA A 316 -15.83 8.80 0.81
C ALA A 316 -16.10 8.23 2.22
N GLY A 317 -15.06 7.73 2.86
CA GLY A 317 -15.11 7.18 4.22
C GLY A 317 -14.38 5.84 4.31
N MET A 318 -14.28 5.32 5.52
CA MET A 318 -13.67 4.03 5.80
C MET A 318 -14.43 3.28 6.88
N VAL A 319 -14.38 1.96 6.80
CA VAL A 319 -14.87 1.05 7.84
C VAL A 319 -13.71 0.23 8.34
N HIS A 320 -13.64 0.06 9.65
CA HIS A 320 -12.77 -0.87 10.36
C HIS A 320 -13.66 -1.81 11.17
N MET A 321 -13.40 -3.11 11.10
CA MET A 321 -14.19 -4.11 11.84
C MET A 321 -13.28 -5.21 12.35
N ALA A 322 -13.38 -5.55 13.63
CA ALA A 322 -12.70 -6.73 14.18
C ALA A 322 -13.25 -8.02 13.57
N TRP A 323 -12.39 -8.99 13.34
CA TRP A 323 -12.73 -10.25 12.68
C TRP A 323 -12.04 -11.43 13.38
N PRO A 324 -12.68 -12.61 13.49
CA PRO A 324 -14.05 -12.93 13.07
C PRO A 324 -15.14 -12.49 14.05
N ASP A 325 -14.77 -12.04 15.25
CA ASP A 325 -15.71 -11.84 16.37
C ASP A 325 -16.66 -10.66 16.18
N ARG A 326 -16.29 -9.67 15.35
CA ARG A 326 -17.11 -8.47 15.05
C ARG A 326 -17.54 -7.71 16.31
N ASP A 327 -16.72 -7.76 17.34
CA ASP A 327 -16.93 -7.14 18.65
C ASP A 327 -16.54 -5.65 18.69
N SER A 328 -15.94 -5.15 17.61
CA SER A 328 -15.63 -3.74 17.39
C SER A 328 -15.87 -3.38 15.92
N ILE A 329 -16.60 -2.29 15.70
CA ILE A 329 -16.89 -1.74 14.38
C ILE A 329 -16.68 -0.23 14.47
N ASP A 330 -15.92 0.34 13.55
CA ASP A 330 -15.69 1.77 13.44
C ASP A 330 -15.94 2.23 12.00
N ILE A 331 -16.70 3.30 11.85
CA ILE A 331 -17.07 3.87 10.57
C ILE A 331 -16.71 5.35 10.63
N ASP A 332 -15.77 5.79 9.80
CA ASP A 332 -15.43 7.20 9.62
C ASP A 332 -15.92 7.67 8.25
N VAL A 333 -16.66 8.77 8.24
CA VAL A 333 -17.34 9.31 7.06
C VAL A 333 -16.75 10.69 6.74
N GLN A 334 -15.50 10.69 6.26
CA GLN A 334 -14.84 11.91 5.80
C GLN A 334 -15.18 12.17 4.32
N VAL A 335 -16.06 13.12 4.03
CA VAL A 335 -16.37 13.53 2.65
C VAL A 335 -15.24 14.41 2.10
N HIS A 336 -14.65 14.02 0.96
CA HIS A 336 -13.53 14.74 0.31
C HIS A 336 -13.87 16.21 0.05
N GLN A 337 -12.91 17.11 0.30
CA GLN A 337 -13.04 18.56 0.14
C GLN A 337 -12.92 19.02 -1.32
N SER A 338 -13.73 20.03 -1.70
CA SER A 338 -13.38 20.99 -2.75
C SER A 338 -12.92 22.29 -2.06
N PHE A 339 -11.85 22.92 -2.55
CA PHE A 339 -11.29 24.15 -1.95
C PHE A 339 -12.35 25.26 -1.82
N GLY A 340 -12.61 25.77 -0.61
CA GLY A 340 -13.40 26.99 -0.41
C GLY A 340 -14.31 27.17 0.83
N HIS A 341 -14.45 26.21 1.77
CA HIS A 341 -15.25 26.17 3.05
C HIS A 341 -16.29 25.00 3.10
N PRO A 342 -16.72 24.49 4.28
CA PRO A 342 -16.57 23.06 4.62
C PRO A 342 -17.76 22.16 4.27
N PRO A 343 -17.50 20.86 4.02
CA PRO A 343 -18.36 19.83 4.58
C PRO A 343 -17.52 18.74 5.27
N THR A 344 -17.50 18.74 6.61
CA THR A 344 -16.70 17.75 7.36
C THR A 344 -17.50 16.50 7.77
N GLY A 345 -18.68 16.20 7.21
CA GLY A 345 -19.44 15.00 7.60
C GLY A 345 -20.71 14.75 6.77
N TYR A 346 -21.37 13.63 7.01
CA TYR A 346 -22.60 13.20 6.33
C TYR A 346 -23.86 13.82 6.98
N PRO A 347 -24.80 14.40 6.19
CA PRO A 347 -26.00 15.01 6.75
C PRO A 347 -26.91 13.99 7.43
N VAL A 348 -27.35 14.29 8.64
CA VAL A 348 -28.40 13.51 9.33
C VAL A 348 -29.77 14.04 8.87
N PRO A 349 -30.61 13.23 8.20
CA PRO A 349 -31.91 13.68 7.72
C PRO A 349 -32.79 14.27 8.83
N GLY A 350 -33.38 15.43 8.57
CA GLY A 350 -34.26 16.12 9.52
C GLY A 350 -33.55 16.76 10.72
N ALA A 351 -32.21 16.75 10.79
CA ALA A 351 -31.47 17.54 11.78
C ALA A 351 -31.46 19.02 11.37
N ALA A 352 -31.88 19.91 12.28
CA ALA A 352 -31.91 21.35 12.04
C ALA A 352 -30.73 22.04 12.72
N GLY A 353 -29.78 22.51 11.91
CA GLY A 353 -28.78 23.50 12.30
C GLY A 353 -27.57 22.98 13.08
N PRO A 354 -26.64 23.91 13.40
CA PRO A 354 -25.40 23.61 14.12
C PRO A 354 -25.64 23.15 15.56
N VAL A 355 -24.67 22.43 16.10
CA VAL A 355 -24.69 21.80 17.42
C VAL A 355 -23.76 22.55 18.36
N HIS A 356 -24.33 23.38 19.22
CA HIS A 356 -23.58 24.24 20.15
C HIS A 356 -23.53 23.71 21.58
N ASP A 357 -24.43 22.80 21.94
CA ASP A 357 -24.59 22.26 23.29
C ASP A 357 -24.87 20.73 23.29
N PRO A 358 -24.71 20.06 24.45
CA PRO A 358 -24.88 18.61 24.54
C PRO A 358 -26.31 18.15 24.22
N ALA A 359 -27.32 18.97 24.52
CA ALA A 359 -28.72 18.64 24.25
C ALA A 359 -29.03 18.69 22.75
N ALA A 360 -28.46 19.65 22.02
CA ALA A 360 -28.51 19.71 20.56
C ALA A 360 -27.82 18.51 19.94
N ALA A 361 -26.65 18.12 20.46
CA ALA A 361 -25.91 16.95 19.96
C ALA A 361 -26.75 15.68 20.11
N ARG A 362 -27.34 15.50 21.29
CA ARG A 362 -28.22 14.37 21.57
C ARG A 362 -29.46 14.37 20.68
N ARG A 363 -30.13 15.51 20.47
CA ARG A 363 -31.29 15.58 19.56
C ARG A 363 -30.95 15.16 18.13
N VAL A 364 -29.78 15.52 17.62
CA VAL A 364 -29.34 15.13 16.27
C VAL A 364 -28.98 13.65 16.23
N ALA A 365 -28.20 13.17 17.21
CA ALA A 365 -27.81 11.77 17.30
C ALA A 365 -29.03 10.85 17.53
N ASP A 366 -30.02 11.25 18.32
CA ASP A 366 -31.24 10.47 18.57
C ASP A 366 -32.05 10.27 17.28
N ARG A 367 -32.11 11.27 16.38
CA ARG A 367 -32.75 11.12 15.07
C ARG A 367 -32.02 10.11 14.19
N TYR A 368 -30.69 10.19 14.18
CA TYR A 368 -29.85 9.24 13.46
C TYR A 368 -30.04 7.81 14.00
N VAL A 369 -29.95 7.64 15.31
CA VAL A 369 -30.10 6.36 16.01
C VAL A 369 -31.49 5.78 15.82
N ALA A 370 -32.56 6.57 15.92
CA ALA A 370 -33.92 6.09 15.68
C ALA A 370 -34.10 5.53 14.26
N SER A 371 -33.38 6.08 13.28
CA SER A 371 -33.47 5.66 11.88
C SER A 371 -32.59 4.44 11.55
N HIS A 372 -31.39 4.36 12.15
CA HIS A 372 -30.35 3.40 11.76
C HIS A 372 -30.07 2.33 12.82
N TYR A 373 -30.43 2.56 14.08
CA TYR A 373 -30.12 1.68 15.22
C TYR A 373 -31.29 1.65 16.21
N PRO A 374 -32.47 1.15 15.81
CA PRO A 374 -33.67 1.16 16.67
C PRO A 374 -33.52 0.35 17.95
N ALA A 375 -32.53 -0.55 18.00
CA ALA A 375 -32.20 -1.37 19.17
C ALA A 375 -31.33 -0.64 20.22
N ALA A 376 -30.89 0.60 19.95
CA ALA A 376 -30.15 1.39 20.91
C ALA A 376 -31.07 1.99 21.98
N VAL A 377 -30.62 1.97 23.23
CA VAL A 377 -31.34 2.57 24.36
C VAL A 377 -31.00 4.06 24.44
N THR A 378 -31.95 4.90 24.04
CA THR A 378 -31.80 6.37 24.06
C THR A 378 -31.96 6.96 25.46
N ALA A 379 -32.65 6.25 26.36
CA ALA A 379 -32.75 6.61 27.76
C ALA A 379 -31.36 6.53 28.43
N GLY A 380 -30.91 7.63 29.02
CA GLY A 380 -29.60 7.71 29.67
C GLY A 380 -28.41 7.96 28.73
N ALA A 381 -28.63 8.18 27.42
CA ALA A 381 -27.58 8.55 26.48
C ALA A 381 -26.87 9.85 26.91
N ARG A 382 -25.54 9.86 26.81
CA ARG A 382 -24.69 10.97 27.24
C ARG A 382 -23.97 11.58 26.05
N ALA A 383 -23.95 12.91 25.99
CA ALA A 383 -23.24 13.68 24.98
C ALA A 383 -22.04 14.35 25.63
N ASP A 384 -20.84 14.00 25.16
CA ASP A 384 -19.56 14.49 25.66
C ASP A 384 -18.75 15.10 24.53
N ARG A 385 -17.78 15.96 24.87
CA ARG A 385 -16.76 16.46 23.94
C ARG A 385 -15.43 15.75 24.20
N PRO A 386 -14.64 15.45 23.15
CA PRO A 386 -13.27 14.99 23.33
C PRO A 386 -12.45 16.06 24.06
N GLU A 387 -11.64 15.64 25.02
CA GLU A 387 -10.82 16.52 25.87
C GLU A 387 -9.64 17.13 25.07
N ASP A 388 -9.25 16.44 23.99
CA ASP A 388 -8.15 16.75 23.07
C ASP A 388 -8.56 17.59 21.86
N GLN A 389 -9.86 17.64 21.51
CA GLN A 389 -10.41 18.43 20.39
C GLN A 389 -11.75 19.10 20.75
N PRO A 390 -11.76 20.02 21.74
CA PRO A 390 -12.99 20.52 22.36
C PRO A 390 -13.87 21.39 21.43
N GLU A 391 -13.37 21.87 20.30
CA GLU A 391 -14.08 22.85 19.46
C GLU A 391 -14.77 22.26 18.21
N GLU A 392 -14.50 21.00 17.84
CA GLU A 392 -14.91 20.50 16.52
C GLU A 392 -15.94 19.36 16.51
N THR A 393 -16.02 18.53 17.56
CA THR A 393 -16.89 17.34 17.55
C THR A 393 -17.61 17.06 18.88
N TRP A 394 -18.76 16.42 18.74
CA TRP A 394 -19.60 15.90 19.83
C TRP A 394 -19.71 14.39 19.69
N THR A 395 -19.57 13.65 20.79
CA THR A 395 -19.80 12.20 20.80
C THR A 395 -20.96 11.87 21.71
N VAL A 396 -21.98 11.19 21.18
CA VAL A 396 -23.13 10.72 21.94
C VAL A 396 -23.05 9.21 22.08
N THR A 397 -23.09 8.72 23.32
CA THR A 397 -22.94 7.30 23.65
C THR A 397 -24.25 6.70 24.12
N TYR A 398 -24.59 5.55 23.55
CA TYR A 398 -25.80 4.77 23.79
C TYR A 398 -25.44 3.36 24.25
N ALA A 399 -26.23 2.80 25.16
CA ALA A 399 -26.22 1.35 25.34
C ALA A 399 -26.87 0.70 24.12
N TYR A 400 -26.29 -0.40 23.64
CA TYR A 400 -26.72 -1.08 22.42
C TYR A 400 -26.93 -2.56 22.69
N ARG A 401 -28.05 -3.12 22.22
CA ARG A 401 -28.33 -4.57 22.27
C ARG A 401 -29.16 -4.94 21.06
N ASP A 402 -28.59 -5.71 20.15
CA ASP A 402 -29.27 -6.21 18.95
C ASP A 402 -28.97 -7.70 18.81
N ASP A 403 -30.00 -8.52 18.68
CA ASP A 403 -29.87 -9.98 18.54
C ASP A 403 -29.05 -10.38 17.30
N ARG A 404 -28.96 -9.50 16.30
CA ARG A 404 -28.14 -9.70 15.09
C ARG A 404 -26.66 -9.45 15.33
N MET A 405 -26.31 -8.71 16.39
CA MET A 405 -24.94 -8.34 16.76
C MET A 405 -24.76 -8.47 18.29
N PRO A 406 -24.87 -9.69 18.85
CA PRO A 406 -24.94 -9.90 20.30
C PRO A 406 -23.63 -9.56 21.02
N ALA A 407 -22.50 -9.50 20.31
CA ALA A 407 -21.21 -9.12 20.87
C ALA A 407 -21.11 -7.62 21.20
N LEU A 408 -21.99 -6.77 20.66
CA LEU A 408 -21.90 -5.31 20.79
C LEU A 408 -22.78 -4.80 21.94
N ALA A 409 -22.22 -3.97 22.81
CA ALA A 409 -22.90 -3.43 23.99
C ALA A 409 -23.03 -1.90 24.00
N SER A 410 -22.23 -1.21 23.18
CA SER A 410 -22.18 0.25 23.11
C SER A 410 -22.24 0.74 21.67
N LEU A 411 -22.95 1.85 21.45
CA LEU A 411 -22.97 2.60 20.20
C LEU A 411 -22.54 4.04 20.48
N ARG A 412 -21.53 4.54 19.75
CA ARG A 412 -21.08 5.93 19.78
C ARG A 412 -21.33 6.58 18.44
N VAL A 413 -21.96 7.75 18.46
CA VAL A 413 -22.23 8.59 17.30
C VAL A 413 -21.44 9.88 17.43
N THR A 414 -20.55 10.14 16.49
CA THR A 414 -19.74 11.37 16.47
C THR A 414 -20.31 12.34 15.45
N LEU A 415 -20.57 13.57 15.88
CA LEU A 415 -21.09 14.67 15.09
C LEU A 415 -20.07 15.81 15.06
N ASN A 416 -20.02 16.59 13.97
CA ASN A 416 -19.29 17.85 13.97
C ASN A 416 -20.15 19.00 14.53
N GLY A 417 -19.55 20.19 14.70
CA GLY A 417 -20.27 21.40 15.12
C GLY A 417 -21.43 21.85 14.20
N ALA A 418 -21.51 21.33 12.97
CA ALA A 418 -22.62 21.58 12.05
C ALA A 418 -23.76 20.54 12.16
N GLY A 419 -23.67 19.60 13.11
CA GLY A 419 -24.67 18.53 13.28
C GLY A 419 -24.61 17.44 12.21
N ARG A 420 -23.46 17.29 11.53
CA ARG A 420 -23.24 16.24 10.54
C ARG A 420 -22.48 15.07 11.13
N LEU A 421 -22.85 13.86 10.72
CA LEU A 421 -22.22 12.61 11.11
C LEU A 421 -20.75 12.57 10.65
N ARG A 422 -19.84 12.40 11.59
CA ARG A 422 -18.41 12.14 11.36
C ARG A 422 -18.12 10.65 11.39
N GLY A 423 -18.72 9.95 12.34
CA GLY A 423 -18.48 8.53 12.46
C GLY A 423 -19.40 7.83 13.43
N VAL A 424 -19.34 6.51 13.40
CA VAL A 424 -20.11 5.59 14.23
C VAL A 424 -19.21 4.49 14.70
N ARG A 425 -19.19 4.26 16.01
CA ARG A 425 -18.41 3.17 16.61
C ARG A 425 -19.31 2.28 17.44
N LEU A 426 -19.32 0.98 17.13
CA LEU A 426 -19.90 -0.05 17.98
C LEU A 426 -18.79 -0.83 18.68
N SER A 427 -19.02 -1.23 19.93
CA SER A 427 -18.04 -1.99 20.70
C SER A 427 -18.70 -2.90 21.72
N ALA A 428 -18.07 -4.03 22.04
CA ALA A 428 -18.44 -4.94 23.11
C ALA A 428 -18.34 -4.33 24.51
N THR A 429 -17.50 -3.31 24.70
CA THR A 429 -17.33 -2.68 26.01
C THR A 429 -18.50 -1.73 26.26
N ALA A 430 -19.28 -2.02 27.31
CA ALA A 430 -20.34 -1.12 27.77
C ALA A 430 -19.77 0.25 28.16
N PRO A 431 -20.53 1.35 27.99
CA PRO A 431 -20.09 2.65 28.44
C PRO A 431 -19.85 2.62 29.96
N VAL A 432 -18.61 2.90 30.38
CA VAL A 432 -18.27 3.01 31.80
C VAL A 432 -19.11 4.15 32.38
N ALA A 433 -20.02 3.83 33.29
CA ALA A 433 -20.68 4.84 34.10
C ALA A 433 -19.60 5.51 34.95
N ARG A 434 -19.13 6.71 34.56
CA ARG A 434 -18.40 7.57 35.50
C ARG A 434 -19.30 7.72 36.74
N PRO A 435 -18.82 7.43 37.96
CA PRO A 435 -19.61 7.63 39.17
C PRO A 435 -20.10 9.07 39.19
N ALA A 436 -21.37 9.25 39.56
CA ALA A 436 -21.93 10.59 39.73
C ALA A 436 -21.04 11.33 40.74
N LEU A 437 -20.37 12.40 40.28
CA LEU A 437 -19.66 13.28 41.19
C LEU A 437 -20.71 13.86 42.16
N PRO A 438 -20.48 13.83 43.48
CA PRO A 438 -21.40 14.43 44.44
C PRO A 438 -21.60 15.91 44.09
N ALA A 439 -22.85 16.37 44.19
CA ALA A 439 -23.34 17.64 43.65
C ALA A 439 -22.62 18.91 44.17
N ASP A 440 -21.74 18.79 45.16
CA ASP A 440 -21.19 19.91 45.92
C ASP A 440 -19.65 20.12 45.78
N CYS A 441 -18.95 19.45 44.86
CA CYS A 441 -17.50 19.70 44.68
C CYS A 441 -17.23 20.80 43.62
N PRO A 442 -16.87 22.05 43.99
CA PRO A 442 -16.59 23.11 43.03
C PRO A 442 -15.38 22.79 42.16
N GLN A 443 -15.47 23.13 40.88
CA GLN A 443 -14.55 22.75 39.78
C GLN A 443 -13.06 23.06 40.03
N LYS A 444 -12.75 23.99 40.96
CA LYS A 444 -11.39 24.33 41.38
C LYS A 444 -10.73 23.25 42.26
N GLN A 445 -11.52 22.46 43.00
CA GLN A 445 -11.02 21.39 43.89
C GLN A 445 -10.81 20.06 43.16
N LEU A 446 -11.48 19.85 42.01
CA LEU A 446 -11.24 18.71 41.11
C LEU A 446 -9.82 18.71 40.52
N LYS A 447 -9.27 19.89 40.20
CA LYS A 447 -7.88 19.99 39.69
C LYS A 447 -6.82 19.74 40.75
N ALA A 448 -7.16 19.84 42.03
CA ALA A 448 -6.23 19.70 43.14
C ALA A 448 -6.22 18.29 43.75
N GLY A 449 -7.09 17.38 43.30
CA GLY A 449 -7.16 16.02 43.84
C GLY A 449 -7.61 15.94 45.31
N THR A 450 -8.27 16.99 45.83
CA THR A 450 -8.59 17.10 47.27
C THR A 450 -9.99 16.61 47.64
N CYS A 451 -10.87 16.30 46.68
CA CYS A 451 -12.13 15.60 46.96
C CYS A 451 -11.84 14.09 47.04
N GLY A 452 -11.40 13.62 48.23
CA GLY A 452 -11.10 12.21 48.48
C GLY A 452 -10.37 11.94 49.81
N ARG A 453 -11.08 12.11 50.93
CA ARG A 453 -10.96 11.25 52.12
C ARG A 453 -12.33 11.06 52.75
#